data_AF-R8XV60-F1
#
_entry.id   AF-R8XV60-F1
#
_cell.length_a   1.000
_cell.length_b   1.000
_cell.length_c   1.000
_cell.angle_alpha   90.00
_cell.angle_beta   90.00
_cell.angle_gamma   90.00
#
_symmetry.space_group_name_H-M   'P 1'
#
loop_
_entity.id
_entity.type
_entity.pdbx_description
1 polymer ?
#
loop_
_entity_poly.entity_id
_entity_poly.type
_entity_poly.pdbx_seq_one_letter_code
_entity_poly.pdbx_strand_id
1 'polypeptide(L)'
;MTKGEILQRSFVRFLLNKNFQNHEFQQIWTIFVQERSSGLNTEENFHFIYKFFKKSLVKEYFILDTSTVPHRYSSAYTKHQLMKENLAKELRPSYESIYQKVQTLKKAIKQKELEIEFLKEYSREFPKIQFEIESLIHEKEREYLALESNMNALDAIFKVFN
;
A
#
# COMPACT_ATOMS: atom_id res chain seq x y z
N MET A 1 23.40 -16.57 8.10
CA MET A 1 23.67 -15.36 7.30
C MET A 1 25.14 -15.02 7.45
N THR A 2 25.84 -14.84 6.33
CA THR A 2 27.26 -14.43 6.32
C THR A 2 27.40 -12.93 6.60
N LYS A 3 28.61 -12.49 7.01
CA LYS A 3 28.95 -11.06 7.17
C LYS A 3 28.59 -10.24 5.92
N GLY A 4 28.85 -10.79 4.73
CA GLY A 4 28.53 -10.16 3.45
C GLY A 4 27.04 -10.01 3.19
N GLU A 5 26.23 -11.04 3.48
CA GLU A 5 24.77 -10.96 3.34
C GLU A 5 24.15 -9.92 4.28
N ILE A 6 24.67 -9.81 5.51
CA ILE A 6 24.24 -8.80 6.48
C ILE A 6 24.54 -7.40 5.94
N LEU A 7 25.75 -7.20 5.40
CA LEU A 7 26.17 -5.91 4.84
C LEU A 7 25.34 -5.53 3.61
N GLN A 8 25.08 -6.46 2.69
CA GLN A 8 24.19 -6.22 1.53
C GLN A 8 22.78 -5.85 1.95
N ARG A 9 22.17 -6.60 2.88
CA ARG A 9 20.82 -6.29 3.39
C ARG A 9 20.79 -4.94 4.09
N SER A 10 21.81 -4.62 4.88
CA SER A 10 21.94 -3.30 5.51
C SER A 10 21.98 -2.18 4.47
N PHE A 11 22.75 -2.37 3.40
CA PHE A 11 22.85 -1.40 2.30
C PHE A 11 21.52 -1.26 1.53
N VAL A 12 20.84 -2.35 1.17
CA VAL A 12 19.51 -2.28 0.53
C VAL A 12 18.48 -1.60 1.43
N ARG A 13 18.51 -1.86 2.75
CA ARG A 13 17.64 -1.18 3.73
C ARG A 13 17.92 0.30 3.85
N PHE A 14 19.18 0.71 3.68
CA PHE A 14 19.54 2.13 3.59
C PHE A 14 18.93 2.76 2.33
N LEU A 15 19.07 2.11 1.17
CA LEU A 15 18.48 2.61 -0.08
C LEU A 15 16.95 2.72 -0.04
N LEU A 16 16.26 1.85 0.72
CA LEU A 16 14.79 1.90 0.88
C LEU A 16 14.26 3.24 1.42
N ASN A 17 15.09 3.98 2.17
CA ASN A 17 14.70 5.23 2.82
C ASN A 17 15.42 6.45 2.24
N LYS A 18 16.15 6.28 1.14
CA LYS A 18 16.92 7.34 0.49
C LYS A 18 16.56 7.42 -0.98
N ASN A 19 16.65 8.64 -1.51
CA ASN A 19 16.54 8.89 -2.93
C ASN A 19 17.78 9.69 -3.33
N PHE A 20 18.51 9.21 -4.32
CA PHE A 20 19.72 9.86 -4.81
C PHE A 20 19.43 10.46 -6.17
N GLN A 21 19.91 11.68 -6.39
CA GLN A 21 19.88 12.32 -7.69
C GLN A 21 21.29 12.76 -8.03
N ASN A 22 21.82 12.23 -9.13
CA ASN A 22 23.13 12.61 -9.64
C ASN A 22 24.26 12.48 -8.59
N HIS A 23 24.36 11.34 -7.91
CA HIS A 23 25.41 11.08 -6.91
C HIS A 23 26.45 10.09 -7.42
N GLU A 24 27.71 10.28 -7.06
CA GLU A 24 28.74 9.26 -7.22
C GLU A 24 28.57 8.15 -6.19
N PHE A 25 29.01 6.93 -6.51
CA PHE A 25 28.91 5.82 -5.55
C PHE A 25 29.66 6.11 -4.24
N GLN A 26 30.80 6.80 -4.28
CA GLN A 26 31.54 7.18 -3.08
C GLN A 26 30.70 8.08 -2.17
N GLN A 27 29.92 9.01 -2.73
CA GLN A 27 29.02 9.87 -1.97
C GLN A 27 27.90 9.06 -1.31
N ILE A 28 27.29 8.13 -2.06
CA ILE A 28 26.27 7.21 -1.54
C ILE A 28 26.84 6.36 -0.39
N TRP A 29 28.06 5.85 -0.55
CA TRP A 29 28.76 5.07 0.46
C TRP A 29 29.04 5.87 1.74
N THR A 30 29.55 7.10 1.60
CA THR A 30 29.83 7.97 2.75
C THR A 30 28.57 8.20 3.58
N ILE A 31 27.43 8.49 2.94
CA ILE A 31 26.15 8.67 3.62
C ILE A 31 25.72 7.36 4.32
N PHE A 32 25.87 6.21 3.65
CA PHE A 32 25.54 4.91 4.24
C PHE A 32 26.34 4.62 5.52
N VAL A 33 27.65 4.84 5.49
CA VAL A 33 28.54 4.61 6.63
C VAL A 33 28.22 5.56 7.79
N GLN A 34 27.98 6.85 7.50
CA GLN A 34 27.62 7.84 8.51
C GLN A 34 26.36 7.45 9.29
N GLU A 35 25.37 6.83 8.63
CA GLU A 35 24.12 6.43 9.26
C GLU A 35 24.16 5.07 9.98
N ARG A 36 25.20 4.25 9.76
CA ARG A 36 25.23 2.84 10.19
C ARG A 36 26.42 2.46 11.09
N SER A 37 27.15 3.46 11.60
CA SER A 37 28.32 3.36 12.51
C SER A 37 29.68 3.18 11.83
N SER A 38 30.74 3.70 12.49
CA SER A 38 32.13 3.78 11.98
C SER A 38 32.79 2.45 11.63
N GLY A 39 32.36 1.34 12.25
CA GLY A 39 32.92 0.00 12.01
C GLY A 39 32.67 -0.59 10.62
N LEU A 40 31.84 0.08 9.79
CA LEU A 40 31.59 -0.33 8.42
C LEU A 40 32.58 0.27 7.40
N ASN A 41 33.32 1.31 7.77
CA ASN A 41 34.19 2.07 6.87
C ASN A 41 35.54 1.39 6.62
N THR A 42 35.52 0.19 6.04
CA THR A 42 36.73 -0.51 5.61
C THR A 42 36.78 -0.57 4.10
N GLU A 43 37.99 -0.60 3.55
CA GLU A 43 38.21 -0.75 2.11
C GLU A 43 37.60 -2.05 1.57
N GLU A 44 37.70 -3.14 2.34
CA GLU A 44 37.07 -4.43 2.01
C GLU A 44 35.54 -4.28 1.85
N ASN A 45 34.87 -3.64 2.81
CA ASN A 45 33.43 -3.45 2.78
C ASN A 45 33.00 -2.52 1.63
N PHE A 46 33.78 -1.46 1.36
CA PHE A 46 33.54 -0.55 0.25
C PHE A 46 33.55 -1.30 -1.09
N HIS A 47 34.61 -2.06 -1.37
CA HIS A 47 34.75 -2.81 -2.61
C HIS A 47 33.68 -3.90 -2.73
N PHE A 48 33.38 -4.59 -1.63
CA PHE A 48 32.33 -5.60 -1.60
C PHE A 48 30.95 -5.03 -1.95
N ILE A 49 30.57 -3.89 -1.35
CA ILE A 49 29.28 -3.24 -1.65
C ILE A 49 29.28 -2.58 -3.02
N TYR A 50 30.39 -2.00 -3.46
CA TYR A 50 30.49 -1.45 -4.82
C TYR A 50 30.27 -2.53 -5.88
N LYS A 51 30.88 -3.71 -5.72
CA LYS A 51 30.69 -4.85 -6.60
C LYS A 51 29.23 -5.31 -6.61
N PHE A 52 28.60 -5.40 -5.44
CA PHE A 52 27.18 -5.72 -5.32
C PHE A 52 26.29 -4.67 -5.99
N PHE A 53 26.54 -3.38 -5.72
CA PHE A 53 25.81 -2.26 -6.30
C PHE A 53 25.87 -2.28 -7.82
N LYS A 54 27.07 -2.38 -8.41
CA LYS A 54 27.26 -2.45 -9.86
C LYS A 54 26.60 -3.65 -10.50
N LYS A 55 26.75 -4.85 -9.91
CA LYS A 55 26.26 -6.09 -10.52
C LYS A 55 24.76 -6.32 -10.34
N SER A 56 24.24 -5.98 -9.16
CA SER A 56 22.89 -6.38 -8.75
C SER A 56 21.91 -5.22 -8.73
N LEU A 57 22.38 -3.96 -8.62
CA LEU A 57 21.48 -2.83 -8.43
C LEU A 57 21.44 -1.85 -9.59
N VAL A 58 22.58 -1.50 -10.18
CA VAL A 58 22.64 -0.41 -11.17
C VAL A 58 21.72 -0.64 -12.36
N LYS A 59 21.68 -1.85 -12.91
CA LYS A 59 20.91 -2.15 -14.13
C LYS A 59 19.40 -1.98 -13.96
N GLU A 60 18.86 -2.30 -12.80
CA GLU A 60 17.40 -2.37 -12.58
C GLU A 60 16.86 -1.23 -11.71
N TYR A 61 17.71 -0.64 -10.87
CA TYR A 61 17.28 0.25 -9.79
C TYR A 61 17.88 1.65 -9.88
N PHE A 62 18.85 1.90 -10.77
CA PHE A 62 19.46 3.23 -10.93
C PHE A 62 19.52 3.65 -12.39
N ILE A 63 19.41 4.95 -12.61
CA ILE A 63 19.79 5.61 -13.86
C ILE A 63 21.26 5.98 -13.74
N LEU A 64 22.05 5.56 -14.72
CA LEU A 64 23.48 5.82 -14.82
C LEU A 64 23.73 6.99 -15.77
N ASP A 65 24.40 8.03 -15.27
CA ASP A 65 24.98 9.09 -16.10
C ASP A 65 26.44 8.75 -16.41
N THR A 66 26.71 8.43 -17.67
CA THR A 66 28.05 8.10 -18.17
C THR A 66 28.81 9.31 -18.71
N SER A 67 28.21 10.50 -18.73
CA SER A 67 28.86 11.73 -19.22
C SER A 67 29.96 12.24 -18.28
N THR A 68 29.93 11.83 -17.01
CA THR A 68 30.93 12.19 -16.00
C THR A 68 31.82 11.01 -15.64
N VAL A 69 33.06 11.30 -15.23
CA VAL A 69 33.98 10.35 -14.59
C VAL A 69 34.43 10.95 -13.25
N PRO A 70 34.18 10.29 -12.11
CA PRO A 70 33.42 9.04 -11.96
C PRO A 70 31.93 9.19 -12.36
N HIS A 71 31.33 8.07 -12.76
CA HIS A 71 29.92 8.04 -13.18
C HIS A 71 28.98 8.34 -12.01
N ARG A 72 27.82 8.92 -12.34
CA ARG A 72 26.83 9.36 -11.36
C ARG A 72 25.55 8.56 -11.50
N TYR A 73 24.84 8.40 -10.39
CA TYR A 73 23.67 7.54 -10.27
C TYR A 73 22.50 8.33 -9.70
N SER A 74 21.33 8.09 -10.28
CA SER A 74 20.06 8.56 -9.74
C SER A 74 19.18 7.34 -9.43
N SER A 75 18.48 7.34 -8.31
CA SER A 75 17.59 6.24 -7.95
C SER A 75 16.41 6.20 -8.92
N ALA A 76 16.10 5.00 -9.43
CA ALA A 76 14.94 4.72 -10.28
C ALA A 76 14.08 3.59 -9.71
N TYR A 77 14.41 3.09 -8.52
CA TYR A 77 13.68 2.05 -7.84
C TYR A 77 12.42 2.56 -7.15
N THR A 78 11.43 1.69 -7.07
CA THR A 78 10.32 1.79 -6.13
C THR A 78 10.67 1.11 -4.80
N LYS A 79 10.02 1.52 -3.72
CA LYS A 79 10.14 0.87 -2.41
C LYS A 79 9.84 -0.63 -2.48
N HIS A 80 8.87 -1.03 -3.31
CA HIS A 80 8.50 -2.42 -3.53
C HIS A 80 9.65 -3.25 -4.13
N GLN A 81 10.27 -2.74 -5.19
CA GLN A 81 11.38 -3.41 -5.87
C GLN A 81 12.57 -3.65 -4.94
N LEU A 82 13.00 -2.64 -4.17
CA LEU A 82 14.07 -2.81 -3.19
C LEU A 82 13.68 -3.72 -2.02
N MET A 83 12.41 -3.69 -1.60
CA MET A 83 11.95 -4.55 -0.51
C MET A 83 11.98 -6.02 -0.92
N LYS A 84 11.65 -6.32 -2.19
CA LYS A 84 11.81 -7.65 -2.79
C LYS A 84 13.27 -8.12 -2.74
N GLU A 85 14.22 -7.25 -3.07
CA GLU A 85 15.64 -7.59 -3.04
C GLU A 85 16.18 -7.86 -1.62
N ASN A 86 15.61 -7.20 -0.61
CA ASN A 86 15.93 -7.41 0.80
C ASN A 86 15.42 -8.75 1.37
N LEU A 87 14.56 -9.47 0.64
CA LEU A 87 14.02 -10.77 1.06
C LEU A 87 14.88 -11.94 0.60
N ALA A 88 14.82 -13.03 1.36
CA ALA A 88 15.35 -14.33 0.95
C ALA A 88 14.68 -14.78 -0.36
N LYS A 89 15.43 -15.46 -1.23
CA LYS A 89 15.00 -15.78 -2.61
C LYS A 89 13.69 -16.56 -2.62
N GLU A 90 13.51 -17.45 -1.66
CA GLU A 90 12.35 -18.32 -1.48
C GLU A 90 11.07 -17.52 -1.15
N LEU A 91 11.22 -16.34 -0.53
CA LEU A 91 10.09 -15.49 -0.12
C LEU A 91 9.69 -14.47 -1.19
N ARG A 92 10.52 -14.25 -2.22
CA ARG A 92 10.26 -13.24 -3.26
C ARG A 92 8.98 -13.51 -4.07
N PRO A 93 8.65 -14.75 -4.49
CA PRO A 93 7.42 -15.02 -5.23
C PRO A 93 6.16 -14.72 -4.38
N SER A 94 6.16 -15.15 -3.11
CA SER A 94 5.07 -14.88 -2.18
C SER A 94 4.88 -13.40 -1.93
N TYR A 95 5.98 -12.65 -1.77
CA TYR A 95 5.94 -11.20 -1.62
C TYR A 95 5.34 -10.49 -2.84
N GLU A 96 5.72 -10.91 -4.05
CA GLU A 96 5.17 -10.38 -5.31
C GLU A 96 3.65 -10.62 -5.40
N SER A 97 3.23 -11.85 -5.12
CA SER A 97 1.80 -12.23 -5.12
C SER A 97 0.99 -11.38 -4.12
N ILE A 98 1.50 -11.21 -2.90
CA ILE A 98 0.86 -10.36 -1.88
C ILE A 98 0.81 -8.91 -2.35
N TYR A 99 1.91 -8.38 -2.90
CA TYR A 99 1.95 -7.00 -3.37
C TYR A 99 0.92 -6.75 -4.48
N GLN A 100 0.82 -7.64 -5.46
CA GLN A 100 -0.18 -7.54 -6.52
C GLN A 100 -1.61 -7.52 -5.96
N LYS A 101 -1.94 -8.42 -5.02
CA LYS A 101 -3.25 -8.42 -4.33
C LYS A 101 -3.51 -7.10 -3.62
N VAL A 102 -2.52 -6.54 -2.94
CA VAL A 102 -2.64 -5.23 -2.28
C VAL A 102 -2.90 -4.12 -3.30
N GLN A 103 -2.24 -4.11 -4.46
CA GLN A 103 -2.48 -3.11 -5.49
C GLN A 103 -3.90 -3.21 -6.08
N THR A 104 -4.37 -4.44 -6.32
CA THR A 104 -5.75 -4.68 -6.77
C THR A 104 -6.77 -4.18 -5.76
N LEU A 105 -6.57 -4.48 -4.47
CA LEU A 105 -7.45 -3.99 -3.40
C LEU A 105 -7.43 -2.46 -3.31
N LYS A 106 -6.25 -1.83 -3.42
CA LYS A 106 -6.14 -0.36 -3.43
C LYS A 106 -6.92 0.28 -4.57
N LYS A 107 -6.89 -0.32 -5.78
CA LYS A 107 -7.70 0.15 -6.91
C LYS A 107 -9.19 0.00 -6.63
N ALA A 108 -9.61 -1.15 -6.11
CA ALA A 108 -11.02 -1.40 -5.78
C ALA A 108 -11.54 -0.42 -4.70
N ILE A 109 -10.73 -0.15 -3.66
CA ILE A 109 -11.07 0.83 -2.62
C ILE A 109 -11.29 2.21 -3.25
N LYS A 110 -10.35 2.70 -4.06
CA LYS A 110 -10.49 4.01 -4.72
C LYS A 110 -11.73 4.11 -5.60
N GLN A 111 -12.05 3.04 -6.32
CA GLN A 111 -13.28 2.99 -7.12
C GLN A 111 -14.52 3.10 -6.24
N LYS A 112 -14.57 2.38 -5.11
CA LYS A 112 -15.69 2.45 -4.18
C LYS A 112 -15.80 3.80 -3.48
N GLU A 113 -14.69 4.44 -3.16
CA GLU A 113 -14.67 5.81 -2.63
C GLU A 113 -15.32 6.79 -3.61
N LEU A 114 -14.99 6.70 -4.90
CA LEU A 114 -15.59 7.51 -5.97
C LEU A 114 -17.08 7.22 -6.16
N GLU A 115 -17.48 5.94 -6.16
CA GLU A 115 -18.90 5.55 -6.23
C GLU A 115 -19.71 6.13 -5.05
N ILE A 116 -19.15 6.09 -3.83
CA ILE A 116 -19.78 6.69 -2.64
C ILE A 116 -19.91 8.21 -2.80
N GLU A 117 -18.89 8.88 -3.33
CA GLU A 117 -18.91 10.33 -3.56
C GLU A 117 -20.01 10.71 -4.56
N PHE A 118 -20.15 9.97 -5.66
CA PHE A 118 -21.25 10.18 -6.61
C PHE A 118 -22.62 9.97 -5.97
N LEU A 119 -22.81 8.89 -5.22
CA LEU A 119 -24.10 8.63 -4.54
C LEU A 119 -24.45 9.75 -3.56
N LYS A 120 -23.46 10.27 -2.82
CA LYS A 120 -23.67 11.41 -1.92
C LYS A 120 -24.09 12.67 -2.68
N GLU A 121 -23.49 12.91 -3.85
CA GLU A 121 -23.86 14.06 -4.67
C GLU A 121 -25.28 13.92 -5.24
N TYR A 122 -25.65 12.73 -5.71
CA TYR A 122 -27.04 12.45 -6.12
C TYR A 122 -28.04 12.68 -4.98
N SER A 123 -27.75 12.23 -3.76
CA SER A 123 -28.60 12.52 -2.60
C SER A 123 -28.75 14.02 -2.33
N ARG A 124 -27.70 14.81 -2.57
CA ARG A 124 -27.75 16.28 -2.42
C ARG A 124 -28.52 16.97 -3.53
N GLU A 125 -28.41 16.50 -4.78
CA GLU A 125 -29.11 17.08 -5.92
C GLU A 125 -30.61 16.77 -5.91
N PHE A 126 -30.99 15.59 -5.39
CA PHE A 126 -32.37 15.12 -5.41
C PHE A 126 -32.97 14.89 -3.99
N PRO A 127 -32.92 15.88 -3.08
CA PRO A 127 -33.33 15.71 -1.69
C PRO A 127 -34.84 15.46 -1.56
N LYS A 128 -35.64 15.95 -2.52
CA LYS A 128 -37.09 15.70 -2.57
C LYS A 128 -37.42 14.23 -2.78
N ILE A 129 -36.69 13.55 -3.67
CA ILE A 129 -36.88 12.12 -3.93
C ILE A 129 -36.53 11.32 -2.68
N GLN A 130 -35.42 11.66 -2.01
CA GLN A 130 -35.03 11.02 -0.76
C GLN A 130 -36.12 11.19 0.32
N PHE A 131 -36.60 12.42 0.51
CA PHE A 131 -37.67 12.70 1.48
C PHE A 131 -38.98 11.97 1.16
N GLU A 132 -39.39 11.91 -0.12
CA GLU A 132 -40.60 11.19 -0.54
C GLU A 132 -40.51 9.69 -0.26
N ILE A 133 -39.36 9.07 -0.52
CA ILE A 133 -39.11 7.66 -0.20
C ILE A 133 -39.19 7.42 1.31
N GLU A 134 -38.50 8.24 2.11
CA GLU A 134 -38.52 8.14 3.58
C GLU A 134 -39.94 8.33 4.14
N SER A 135 -40.73 9.26 3.58
CA SER A 135 -42.12 9.48 3.97
C SER A 135 -43.02 8.27 3.68
N LEU A 136 -42.90 7.66 2.51
CA LEU A 136 -43.67 6.47 2.13
C LEU A 136 -43.32 5.25 3.00
N ILE A 137 -42.04 5.08 3.37
CA ILE A 137 -41.61 4.03 4.30
C ILE A 137 -42.34 4.19 5.63
N HIS A 138 -42.33 5.38 6.21
CA HIS A 138 -43.01 5.64 7.48
C HIS A 138 -44.54 5.47 7.39
N GLU A 139 -45.16 5.81 6.26
CA GLU A 139 -46.59 5.54 6.05
C GLU A 139 -46.88 4.04 6.13
N LYS A 140 -46.09 3.21 5.45
CA LYS A 140 -46.28 1.75 5.42
C LYS A 140 -45.94 1.06 6.75
N GLU A 141 -44.95 1.55 7.49
CA GLU A 141 -44.68 1.07 8.85
C GLU A 141 -45.87 1.29 9.79
N ARG A 142 -46.53 2.45 9.69
CA ARG A 142 -47.74 2.73 10.50
C ARG A 142 -48.91 1.84 10.11
N GLU A 143 -49.13 1.63 8.80
CA GLU A 143 -50.15 0.69 8.32
C GLU A 143 -49.90 -0.73 8.83
N TYR A 144 -48.65 -1.20 8.75
CA TYR A 144 -48.25 -2.52 9.25
C TYR A 144 -48.55 -2.67 10.75
N LEU A 145 -48.13 -1.72 11.58
CA LEU A 145 -48.36 -1.76 13.02
C LEU A 145 -49.85 -1.77 13.37
N ALA A 146 -50.67 -1.03 12.62
CA ALA A 146 -52.12 -1.06 12.80
C ALA A 146 -52.71 -2.44 12.46
N LEU A 147 -52.28 -3.04 11.35
CA LEU A 147 -52.70 -4.39 10.96
C LEU A 147 -52.25 -5.45 11.97
N GLU A 148 -51.02 -5.37 12.45
CA GLU A 148 -50.46 -6.27 13.46
C GLU A 148 -51.24 -6.16 14.78
N SER A 149 -51.55 -4.94 15.22
CA SER A 149 -52.40 -4.71 16.40
C SER A 149 -53.79 -5.30 16.23
N ASN A 150 -54.42 -5.12 15.06
CA ASN A 150 -55.73 -5.69 14.76
C ASN A 150 -55.69 -7.22 14.76
N MET A 151 -54.65 -7.82 14.16
CA MET A 151 -54.45 -9.26 14.15
C MET A 151 -54.29 -9.81 15.56
N ASN A 152 -53.51 -9.14 16.41
CA ASN A 152 -53.33 -9.53 17.81
C ASN A 152 -54.64 -9.47 18.61
N ALA A 153 -55.47 -8.45 18.37
CA ALA A 153 -56.79 -8.34 18.99
C ALA A 153 -57.73 -9.47 18.54
N LEU A 154 -57.75 -9.78 17.24
CA LEU A 154 -58.53 -10.89 16.69
C LEU A 154 -58.07 -12.24 17.22
N ASP A 155 -56.75 -12.47 17.30
CA ASP A 155 -56.16 -13.70 17.84
C ASP A 155 -56.50 -13.86 19.33
N ALA A 156 -56.48 -12.77 20.10
CA ALA A 156 -56.92 -12.77 21.50
C ALA A 156 -58.41 -13.13 21.64
N ILE A 157 -59.29 -12.58 20.79
CA ILE A 157 -60.71 -12.93 20.77
C ILE A 157 -60.89 -14.40 20.39
N PHE A 158 -60.20 -14.88 19.35
CA PHE A 158 -60.29 -16.26 18.89
C PHE A 158 -59.88 -17.26 19.99
N LYS A 159 -58.84 -16.93 20.76
CA LYS A 159 -58.42 -17.70 21.95
C LYS A 159 -59.46 -17.75 23.07
N VAL A 160 -60.40 -16.80 23.14
CA VAL A 160 -61.50 -16.83 24.13
C VAL A 160 -62.63 -17.76 23.71
N PHE A 161 -62.77 -18.04 22.41
CA PHE A 161 -63.83 -18.91 21.86
C PHE A 161 -63.43 -20.38 21.70
N ASN A 162 -62.14 -20.72 21.85
CA ASN A 162 -61.64 -22.09 21.96
C ASN A 162 -61.37 -22.46 23.43
#